data_AF-A0A919AZ48-F1
#
_entry.id   AF-A0A919AZ48-F1
#
_cell.length_a   1.000
_cell.length_b   1.000
_cell.length_c   1.000
_cell.angle_alpha   90.00
_cell.angle_beta   90.00
_cell.angle_gamma   90.00
#
_symmetry.space_group_name_H-M   'P 1'
#
loop_
_entity.id
_entity.type
_entity.pdbx_description
1 polymer ?
#
loop_
_entity_poly.entity_id
_entity_poly.type
_entity_poly.pdbx_seq_one_letter_code
_entity_poly.pdbx_strand_id
1 'polypeptide(L)'
;MPHTVTGRFDDGSAYQVQITGDAAQPVVGSTRAAALVALHAGEPILLTPTGPLRTVSGDDEDTVLAVIRRYTEVIESREAGSTGH
;
A
#
# COMPACT_ATOMS: atom_id res chain seq x y z
N MET A 1 -0.55 -4.89 11.14
CA MET A 1 -1.67 -4.22 11.87
C MET A 1 -2.30 -3.31 10.85
N PRO A 2 -3.63 -3.32 10.63
CA PRO A 2 -4.16 -2.73 9.41
C PRO A 2 -3.79 -1.25 9.25
N HIS A 3 -3.08 -0.93 8.16
CA HIS A 3 -2.66 0.43 7.85
C HIS A 3 -3.72 1.09 6.98
N THR A 4 -4.24 2.24 7.42
CA THR A 4 -5.10 3.04 6.56
C THR A 4 -4.25 4.01 5.76
N VAL A 5 -4.36 3.93 4.44
CA VAL A 5 -3.67 4.81 3.50
C VAL A 5 -4.69 5.63 2.77
N THR A 6 -4.54 6.95 2.88
CA THR A 6 -5.31 7.92 2.13
C THR A 6 -4.39 8.57 1.11
N GLY A 7 -4.84 8.60 -0.14
CA GLY A 7 -4.05 9.14 -1.23
C GLY A 7 -4.92 9.59 -2.39
N ARG A 8 -4.26 9.84 -3.50
CA ARG A 8 -4.86 10.26 -4.75
C ARG A 8 -4.30 9.45 -5.89
N PHE A 9 -5.19 8.97 -6.76
CA PHE A 9 -4.79 8.38 -8.03
C PHE A 9 -4.30 9.48 -8.98
N ASP A 10 -3.52 9.10 -9.99
CA ASP A 10 -3.03 9.99 -11.06
C ASP A 10 -4.16 10.79 -11.76
N ASP A 11 -5.34 10.18 -11.87
CA ASP A 11 -6.57 10.79 -12.38
C ASP A 11 -7.14 11.93 -11.48
N GLY A 12 -6.56 12.14 -10.31
CA GLY A 12 -7.01 13.15 -9.34
C GLY A 12 -8.17 12.68 -8.46
N SER A 13 -8.54 11.41 -8.51
CA SER A 13 -9.53 10.81 -7.61
C SER A 13 -8.90 10.48 -6.25
N ALA A 14 -9.45 11.02 -5.16
CA ALA A 14 -9.03 10.66 -3.80
C ALA A 14 -9.48 9.24 -3.45
N TYR A 15 -8.66 8.51 -2.70
CA TYR A 15 -8.97 7.18 -2.22
C TYR A 15 -8.54 7.00 -0.77
N GLN A 16 -9.23 6.10 -0.08
CA GLN A 16 -8.84 5.61 1.22
C GLN A 16 -8.91 4.09 1.18
N VAL A 17 -7.82 3.44 1.56
CA VAL A 17 -7.70 2.00 1.56
C VAL A 17 -7.12 1.51 2.87
N GLN A 18 -7.51 0.31 3.25
CA GLN A 18 -6.95 -0.39 4.38
C GLN A 18 -6.09 -1.54 3.88
N ILE A 19 -4.80 -1.51 4.21
CA ILE A 19 -3.88 -2.62 4.01
C ILE A 19 -4.12 -3.60 5.16
N THR A 20 -4.37 -4.86 4.84
CA THR A 20 -4.72 -5.90 5.81
C THR A 20 -3.55 -6.80 6.17
N GLY A 21 -2.58 -6.94 5.26
CA GLY A 21 -1.53 -7.96 5.33
C GLY A 21 -2.05 -9.36 5.06
N ASP A 22 -3.13 -9.50 4.29
CA ASP A 22 -3.69 -10.80 3.93
C ASP A 22 -3.42 -11.12 2.46
N ALA A 23 -2.81 -12.28 2.18
CA ALA A 23 -2.46 -12.68 0.81
C ALA A 23 -3.68 -12.80 -0.13
N ALA A 24 -4.85 -13.18 0.39
CA ALA A 24 -6.07 -13.30 -0.42
C ALA A 24 -6.76 -11.94 -0.62
N GLN A 25 -6.65 -11.04 0.36
CA GLN A 25 -7.25 -9.72 0.30
C GLN A 25 -6.34 -8.63 0.89
N PRO A 26 -5.25 -8.26 0.19
CA PRO A 26 -4.21 -7.39 0.75
C PRO A 26 -4.66 -5.96 0.98
N VAL A 27 -5.66 -5.51 0.22
CA VAL A 27 -6.20 -4.15 0.28
C VAL A 27 -7.72 -4.18 0.28
N VAL A 28 -8.33 -3.39 1.17
CA VAL A 28 -9.78 -3.22 1.32
C VAL A 28 -10.15 -1.75 1.13
N GLY A 29 -11.33 -1.47 0.58
CA GLY A 29 -11.84 -0.10 0.38
C GLY A 29 -11.60 0.48 -1.01
N SER A 30 -10.78 -0.14 -1.86
CA SER A 30 -10.72 0.17 -3.30
C SER A 30 -10.28 -1.02 -4.13
N THR A 31 -11.14 -1.45 -5.05
CA THR A 31 -10.83 -2.50 -6.03
C THR A 31 -9.65 -2.12 -6.92
N ARG A 32 -9.48 -0.84 -7.27
CA ARG A 32 -8.32 -0.36 -8.05
C ARG A 32 -6.99 -0.60 -7.33
N ALA A 33 -6.91 -0.23 -6.05
CA ALA A 33 -5.69 -0.41 -5.28
C ALA A 33 -5.36 -1.90 -5.10
N ALA A 34 -6.37 -2.73 -4.83
CA ALA A 34 -6.19 -4.18 -4.75
C ALA A 34 -5.71 -4.78 -6.09
N ALA A 35 -6.30 -4.37 -7.22
CA ALA A 35 -5.88 -4.82 -8.54
C ALA A 35 -4.46 -4.36 -8.90
N LEU A 36 -4.07 -3.15 -8.48
CA LEU A 36 -2.74 -2.61 -8.71
C LEU A 36 -1.67 -3.41 -7.94
N VAL A 37 -1.95 -3.76 -6.69
CA VAL A 37 -1.07 -4.63 -5.89
C VAL A 37 -0.99 -6.03 -6.48
N ALA A 38 -2.13 -6.60 -6.89
CA ALA A 38 -2.16 -7.92 -7.53
C ALA A 38 -1.42 -7.95 -8.87
N LEU A 39 -1.47 -6.86 -9.65
CA LEU A 39 -0.73 -6.73 -10.90
C LEU A 39 0.79 -6.79 -10.70
N HIS A 40 1.27 -6.20 -9.59
CA HIS A 40 2.69 -6.15 -9.25
C HIS A 40 3.13 -7.25 -8.29
N ALA A 41 2.24 -8.20 -7.94
CA ALA A 41 2.56 -9.29 -7.03
C ALA A 41 3.66 -10.19 -7.63
N GLY A 42 4.69 -10.48 -6.82
CA GLY A 42 5.86 -11.25 -7.27
C GLY A 42 6.95 -10.42 -7.96
N GLU A 43 6.71 -9.13 -8.21
CA GLU A 43 7.76 -8.23 -8.74
C GLU A 43 8.65 -7.68 -7.61
N PRO A 44 9.90 -7.32 -7.92
CA PRO A 44 10.76 -6.63 -6.97
C PRO A 44 10.35 -5.16 -6.80
N ILE A 45 10.21 -4.71 -5.55
CA ILE A 45 9.94 -3.33 -5.18
C ILE A 45 10.89 -2.81 -4.10
N LEU A 46 11.25 -1.53 -4.19
CA LEU A 46 11.96 -0.81 -3.13
C LEU A 46 10.96 -0.31 -2.08
N LEU A 47 11.14 -0.68 -0.81
CA LEU A 47 10.26 -0.22 0.26
C LEU A 47 10.34 1.30 0.49
N THR A 48 11.52 1.87 0.28
CA THR A 48 11.78 3.31 0.33
C THR A 48 12.76 3.68 -0.79
N PRO A 49 12.90 4.96 -1.17
CA PRO A 49 13.79 5.37 -2.26
C PRO A 49 15.24 4.87 -2.13
N THR A 50 15.70 4.62 -0.91
CA THR A 50 17.03 4.09 -0.57
C THR A 50 16.96 2.78 0.22
N GLY A 51 15.79 2.14 0.24
CA GLY A 51 15.50 0.99 1.10
C GLY A 51 15.91 -0.35 0.49
N PRO A 52 15.71 -1.44 1.23
CA PRO A 52 15.91 -2.78 0.70
C PRO A 52 14.88 -3.08 -0.40
N LEU A 53 15.34 -3.83 -1.40
CA LEU A 53 14.52 -4.40 -2.45
C LEU A 53 13.83 -5.65 -1.87
N ARG A 54 12.50 -5.70 -1.95
CA ARG A 54 11.67 -6.83 -1.50
C ARG A 54 10.75 -7.29 -2.63
N THR A 55 10.35 -8.54 -2.60
CA THR A 55 9.33 -9.05 -3.51
C THR A 55 7.95 -8.63 -3.01
N VAL A 56 7.12 -8.08 -3.89
CA VAL A 56 5.74 -7.70 -3.57
C VAL A 56 4.95 -8.94 -3.16
N SER A 57 4.41 -8.90 -1.95
CA SER A 57 3.56 -9.95 -1.40
C SER A 57 2.35 -9.33 -0.73
N GLY A 58 1.15 -9.86 -1.00
CA GLY A 58 -0.08 -9.37 -0.37
C GLY A 58 -0.11 -9.57 1.15
N ASP A 59 0.66 -10.55 1.64
CA ASP A 59 0.84 -10.84 3.08
C ASP A 59 1.79 -9.84 3.76
N ASP A 60 2.60 -9.10 2.99
CA ASP A 60 3.60 -8.16 3.50
C ASP A 60 3.12 -6.72 3.31
N GLU A 61 2.60 -6.14 4.41
CA GLU A 61 1.98 -4.82 4.46
C GLU A 61 2.92 -3.71 3.93
N ASP A 62 4.23 -3.79 4.21
CA ASP A 62 5.23 -2.85 3.75
C ASP A 62 5.38 -2.86 2.23
N THR A 63 5.40 -4.05 1.61
CA THR A 63 5.49 -4.14 0.15
C THR A 63 4.23 -3.63 -0.54
N VAL A 64 3.05 -3.90 0.03
CA VAL A 64 1.77 -3.39 -0.46
C VAL A 64 1.76 -1.85 -0.39
N LEU A 65 2.20 -1.29 0.74
CA LEU A 65 2.33 0.15 0.91
C LEU A 65 3.32 0.76 -0.08
N ALA A 66 4.46 0.10 -0.32
CA ALA A 66 5.47 0.56 -1.27
C ALA A 66 4.92 0.61 -2.69
N VAL A 67 4.14 -0.39 -3.11
CA VAL A 67 3.46 -0.40 -4.42
C VAL A 67 2.51 0.78 -4.52
N ILE A 68 1.65 0.98 -3.53
CA ILE A 68 0.71 2.10 -3.52
C ILE A 68 1.48 3.43 -3.61
N ARG A 69 2.49 3.65 -2.78
CA ARG A 69 3.33 4.86 -2.82
C ARG A 69 4.06 5.08 -4.14
N ARG A 70 4.38 4.01 -4.86
CA ARG A 70 5.12 4.09 -6.14
C ARG A 70 4.22 4.51 -7.30
N TYR A 71 2.97 4.08 -7.31
CA TYR A 71 2.04 4.27 -8.43
C TYR A 71 0.91 5.26 -8.14
N THR A 72 0.80 5.73 -6.90
CA THR A 72 -0.21 6.69 -6.47
C THR A 72 0.40 7.71 -5.52
N GLU A 73 -0.26 8.86 -5.40
CA GLU A 73 0.18 9.90 -4.48
C GLU A 73 -0.40 9.60 -3.08
N VAL A 74 0.45 9.15 -2.16
CA VAL A 74 0.03 8.93 -0.77
C VAL A 74 0.12 10.25 0.00
N ILE A 75 -1.01 10.69 0.53
CA ILE A 75 -1.13 11.96 1.26
C ILE A 75 -1.01 11.71 2.76
N GLU A 76 -1.66 10.67 3.27
CA GLU A 76 -1.62 10.27 4.67
C GLU A 76 -1.52 8.75 4.78
N SER A 77 -0.59 8.27 5.59
CA SER A 77 -0.52 6.87 5.98
C SER A 77 -0.63 6.81 7.50
N ARG A 78 -1.79 6.40 8.00
CA ARG A 78 -2.03 6.23 9.43
C ARG A 78 -1.87 4.76 9.79
N GLU A 79 -0.80 4.48 10.50
CA GLU A 79 -0.69 3.24 11.26
C GLU A 79 -1.75 3.28 12.36
N ALA A 80 -2.54 2.23 12.53
CA ALA A 80 -3.58 2.18 13.56
C ALA A 80 -3.00 2.15 15.01
N GLY A 81 -1.69 2.38 15.19
CA GLY A 81 -1.06 2.55 16.49
C GLY A 81 0.26 3.29 16.42
N SER A 82 0.26 4.58 16.76
CA SER A 82 1.29 5.22 17.57
C SER A 82 0.78 6.55 18.12
N THR A 83 0.50 6.51 19.41
CA THR A 83 0.26 7.66 20.28
C THR A 83 1.57 8.44 20.46
N GLY A 84 1.54 9.75 20.19
CA GLY A 84 2.32 10.77 20.90
C GLY A 84 3.68 11.18 20.33
N HIS A 85 3.81 12.48 20.03
CA HIS A 85 4.74 13.36 20.74
C HIS A 85 4.19 14.78 20.76
#